data_AF-A0A7W0JPP1-F1
#
_entry.id   AF-A0A7W0JPP1-F1
#
_cell.length_a   1.000
_cell.length_b   1.000
_cell.length_c   1.000
_cell.angle_alpha   90.00
_cell.angle_beta   90.00
_cell.angle_gamma   90.00
#
_symmetry.space_group_name_H-M   'P 1'
#
loop_
_entity.id
_entity.type
_entity.pdbx_description
1 polymer ?
#
loop_
_entity_poly.entity_id
_entity_poly.type
_entity_poly.pdbx_seq_one_letter_code
_entity_poly.pdbx_strand_id
1 'polypeptide(L)' 'MRKIVNSTYTTLDGDITNMQRWRFDFFTESDESGAAAHDLMFGSDALIMGRQTYEGFAPAWSERA' A
#
# COMPACT_ATOMS: atom_id res chain seq x y z
N MET A 1 -19.85 1.01 -14.98
CA MET A 1 -19.27 2.10 -14.16
C MET A 1 -18.11 1.52 -13.36
N ARG A 2 -16.87 1.98 -13.58
CA ARG A 2 -15.70 1.53 -12.79
C ARG A 2 -15.73 2.15 -11.38
N LYS A 3 -15.14 1.47 -10.40
CA LYS A 3 -15.03 1.97 -9.01
C LYS A 3 -13.73 2.73 -8.83
N ILE A 4 -13.78 3.80 -8.05
CA ILE A 4 -12.59 4.44 -7.51
C ILE A 4 -12.35 3.78 -6.15
N VAL A 5 -11.18 3.18 -5.98
CA VAL A 5 -10.79 2.50 -4.74
C VAL A 5 -9.65 3.27 -4.10
N ASN A 6 -9.76 3.54 -2.81
CA ASN A 6 -8.65 4.02 -1.99
C ASN A 6 -8.25 2.90 -1.03
N SER A 7 -6.96 2.51 -1.07
CA SER A 7 -6.38 1.54 -0.16
C SER A 7 -5.18 2.18 0.49
N THR A 8 -5.26 2.43 1.80
CA THR A 8 -4.26 3.19 2.55
C THR A 8 -4.11 2.57 3.94
N TYR A 9 -2.86 2.34 4.38
CA TYR A 9 -2.58 2.02 5.78
C TYR A 9 -2.61 3.31 6.61
N THR A 10 -3.25 3.26 7.78
CA THR A 10 -3.32 4.38 8.72
C THR A 10 -3.20 3.86 10.15
N THR A 11 -2.63 4.66 11.03
CA THR A 11 -2.74 4.44 12.47
C THR A 11 -4.17 4.73 12.96
N LEU A 12 -4.49 4.33 14.19
CA LEU A 12 -5.80 4.57 14.82
C LEU A 12 -6.13 6.06 14.99
N ASP A 13 -5.11 6.89 15.19
CA ASP A 13 -5.20 8.36 15.29
C ASP A 13 -5.03 9.07 13.94
N GLY A 14 -4.88 8.33 12.83
CA GLY A 14 -4.98 8.86 11.48
C GLY A 14 -3.65 9.24 10.79
N ASP A 15 -2.50 8.85 11.35
CA ASP A 15 -1.21 9.06 10.69
C ASP A 15 -1.03 8.06 9.54
N ILE A 16 -0.75 8.61 8.35
CA ILE A 16 -0.41 7.85 7.14
C ILE A 16 1.06 8.04 6.75
N THR A 17 1.80 8.86 7.50
CA THR A 17 3.19 9.19 7.23
C THR A 17 4.11 8.19 7.89
N ASN A 18 5.37 8.14 7.43
CA ASN A 18 6.44 7.35 8.04
C ASN A 18 6.04 5.88 8.33
N MET A 19 5.25 5.27 7.45
CA MET A 19 4.69 3.92 7.61
C MET A 19 5.73 2.89 8.04
N GLN A 20 6.96 2.99 7.54
CA GLN A 20 8.09 2.12 7.89
C GLN A 20 8.45 2.10 9.39
N ARG A 21 8.01 3.10 10.17
CA ARG A 21 8.30 3.20 11.62
C ARG A 21 7.30 2.45 12.51
N TRP A 22 6.09 2.20 12.01
CA TRP A 22 5.03 1.61 12.83
C TRP A 22 4.39 0.39 12.17
N ARG A 23 4.30 0.33 10.84
CA ARG A 23 3.57 -0.73 10.14
C ARG A 23 4.10 -2.13 10.41
N PHE A 24 5.42 -2.27 10.51
CA PHE A 24 6.07 -3.56 10.70
C PHE A 24 5.90 -4.10 12.11
N ASP A 25 5.70 -3.25 13.12
CA ASP A 25 5.40 -3.67 14.49
C ASP A 25 4.02 -4.33 14.60
N PHE A 26 3.13 -4.05 13.64
CA PHE A 26 1.79 -4.64 13.53
C PHE A 26 1.65 -5.65 12.38
N PHE A 27 2.77 -6.07 11.77
CA PHE A 27 2.77 -7.12 10.75
C PHE A 27 2.87 -8.48 11.44
N THR A 28 1.80 -9.27 11.41
CA THR A 28 1.78 -10.64 11.95
C THR A 28 1.90 -11.68 10.84
N GLU A 29 2.27 -12.92 11.17
CA GLU A 29 2.28 -14.02 10.18
C GLU A 29 0.89 -14.29 9.57
N SER A 30 -0.17 -13.96 10.30
CA SER A 30 -1.56 -14.04 9.85
C SER A 30 -2.08 -12.75 9.17
N ASP A 31 -1.21 -11.82 8.82
CA ASP A 31 -1.62 -10.52 8.29
C ASP A 31 -2.13 -10.65 6.84
N GLU A 32 -3.46 -10.70 6.69
CA GLU A 32 -4.16 -10.79 5.40
C GLU A 32 -4.05 -9.50 4.57
N SER A 33 -3.62 -8.39 5.17
CA SER A 33 -3.59 -7.09 4.47
C SER A 33 -2.61 -7.07 3.31
N GLY A 34 -1.54 -7.87 3.35
CA GLY A 34 -0.62 -8.05 2.23
C GLY A 34 -1.31 -8.70 1.02
N ALA A 35 -2.08 -9.76 1.24
CA ALA A 35 -2.85 -10.43 0.20
C ALA A 35 -3.96 -9.51 -0.35
N ALA A 36 -4.68 -8.79 0.52
CA ALA A 36 -5.69 -7.83 0.10
C ALA A 36 -5.08 -6.68 -0.74
N ALA A 37 -3.92 -6.15 -0.36
CA ALA A 37 -3.22 -5.12 -1.13
C ALA A 37 -2.76 -5.65 -2.50
N HIS A 38 -2.26 -6.88 -2.56
CA HIS A 38 -1.90 -7.55 -3.79
C HIS A 38 -3.11 -7.72 -4.72
N ASP A 39 -4.21 -8.27 -4.23
CA ASP A 39 -5.43 -8.51 -5.01
C ASP A 39 -6.06 -7.21 -5.52
N LEU A 40 -6.04 -6.14 -4.71
CA LEU A 40 -6.47 -4.82 -5.13
C LEU A 40 -5.59 -4.24 -6.24
N MET A 41 -4.27 -4.38 -6.12
CA MET A 41 -3.31 -3.90 -7.11
C MET A 41 -3.50 -4.59 -8.46
N PHE A 42 -3.55 -5.93 -8.48
CA PHE A 42 -3.67 -6.71 -9.71
C PHE A 42 -5.10 -6.80 -10.24
N GLY A 43 -6.11 -6.57 -9.40
CA GLY A 43 -7.51 -6.43 -9.81
C GLY A 43 -7.86 -5.06 -10.39
N SER A 44 -6.94 -4.09 -10.33
CA SER A 44 -7.15 -2.73 -10.84
C SER A 44 -6.51 -2.53 -12.21
N ASP A 45 -7.26 -1.97 -13.16
CA ASP A 45 -6.76 -1.67 -14.51
C ASP A 45 -5.72 -0.52 -14.51
N ALA A 46 -5.73 0.34 -13.49
CA ALA A 46 -4.88 1.52 -13.39
C ALA A 46 -4.64 1.93 -11.93
N LEU A 47 -3.48 2.53 -11.69
CA LEU A 47 -3.04 3.02 -10.38
C LEU A 47 -2.77 4.52 -10.42
N ILE A 48 -3.26 5.26 -9.43
CA ILE A 48 -3.03 6.70 -9.27
C ILE A 48 -2.28 6.90 -7.95
N MET A 49 -1.15 7.61 -8.00
CA MET A 49 -0.39 7.97 -6.81
C MET A 49 0.26 9.34 -6.97
N GLY A 50 0.53 9.98 -5.83
CA GLY A 50 1.33 11.20 -5.80
C GLY A 50 2.82 10.91 -6.06
N ARG A 51 3.56 11.94 -6.48
CA ARG A 51 5.00 11.87 -6.76
C ARG A 51 5.83 11.32 -5.60
N GLN A 52 5.58 11.79 -4.37
CA GLN A 52 6.33 11.32 -3.19
C GLN A 52 6.10 9.83 -2.91
N THR A 53 4.86 9.36 -3.09
CA THR A 53 4.54 7.93 -2.98
C THR A 53 5.26 7.14 -4.07
N TYR A 54 5.23 7.60 -5.32
CA TYR A 54 5.94 6.94 -6.41
C TYR A 54 7.44 6.82 -6.14
N GLU A 55 8.11 7.91 -5.72
CA GLU A 55 9.55 7.91 -5.42
C GLU A 55 9.93 6.94 -4.30
N GLY A 56 9.07 6.78 -3.30
CA GLY A 56 9.29 5.83 -2.19
C GLY A 56 9.11 4.36 -2.58
N PHE A 57 8.17 4.05 -3.48
CA PHE A 57 7.82 2.67 -3.82
C PHE A 57 8.47 2.16 -5.11
N ALA A 58 8.80 3.04 -6.07
CA ALA A 58 9.34 2.65 -7.36
C ALA A 58 10.58 1.73 -7.27
N PRO A 59 11.59 2.00 -6.41
CA PRO A 59 12.74 1.11 -6.27
C PRO A 59 12.33 -0.32 -5.83
N ALA A 60 11.49 -0.41 -4.80
CA ALA A 60 11.06 -1.67 -4.22
C ALA A 60 10.17 -2.51 -5.15
N TRP A 61 9.45 -1.87 -6.09
CA TRP A 61 8.68 -2.59 -7.11
C TRP A 61 9.54 -3.02 -8.29
N SER A 62 10.45 -2.16 -8.76
CA SER A 62 11.31 -2.49 -9.90
C SER A 62 12.25 -3.66 -9.64
N GLU A 63 12.67 -3.86 -8.38
CA GLU A 63 13.50 -5.02 -7.99
C GLU A 63 12.74 -6.35 -8.03
N ARG A 64 11.40 -6.32 -8.07
CA ARG A 64 10.51 -7.49 -8.02
C ARG A 64 9.76 -7.74 -9.34
N ALA A 65 10.01 -6.92 -10.36
CA ALA A 65 9.45 -7.03 -11.71
C ALA A 65 10.36 -7.91 -12.59
#